data_AF-L0JSL9-F1
#
_entry.id   AF-L0JSL9-F1
#
_cell.length_a   1.000
_cell.length_b   1.000
_cell.length_c   1.000
_cell.angle_alpha   90.00
_cell.angle_beta   90.00
_cell.angle_gamma   90.00
#
_symmetry.space_group_name_H-M   'P 1'
#
loop_
_entity.id
_entity.type
_entity.pdbx_description
1 polymer ?
#
loop_
_entity_poly.entity_id
_entity_poly.type
_entity_poly.pdbx_seq_one_letter_code
_entity_poly.pdbx_strand_id
1 'polypeptide(L)'
;MRFLQSVRHLFSIFVYFTAITYGIGILVVSPTRSLLIVPIMTGIGLLSHAVKTTHLDELGYAIMWLWFAVLALVGGGLMIDEFVLVHREIPPVAESSMARVLGTLGLVVVLITVYVHSVQRAK
;
A
#
# COMPACT_ATOMS: atom_id res chain seq x y z
N MET A 1 -13.32 -28.26 12.57
CA MET A 1 -13.62 -26.81 12.43
C MET A 1 -12.46 -25.88 12.77
N ARG A 2 -11.74 -26.07 13.90
CA ARG A 2 -10.59 -25.21 14.27
C ARG A 2 -9.44 -25.18 13.24
N PHE A 3 -9.12 -26.30 12.60
CA PHE A 3 -8.05 -26.37 11.58
C PHE A 3 -8.35 -25.50 10.36
N LEU A 4 -9.56 -25.58 9.80
CA LEU A 4 -9.96 -24.74 8.67
C LEU A 4 -9.92 -23.24 9.02
N GLN A 5 -10.33 -22.87 10.23
CA GLN A 5 -10.27 -21.48 10.69
C GLN A 5 -8.81 -21.00 10.80
N SER A 6 -7.91 -21.82 11.34
CA SER A 6 -6.47 -21.49 11.38
C SER A 6 -5.86 -21.35 9.99
N VAL A 7 -6.18 -22.24 9.05
CA VAL A 7 -5.69 -22.17 7.67
C VAL A 7 -6.21 -20.91 6.98
N ARG A 8 -7.50 -20.58 7.11
CA ARG A 8 -8.10 -19.35 6.56
C ARG A 8 -7.43 -18.10 7.13
N HIS A 9 -7.13 -18.10 8.42
CA HIS A 9 -6.49 -16.98 9.10
C HIS A 9 -5.05 -16.77 8.63
N LEU A 10 -4.27 -17.86 8.50
CA LEU A 10 -2.91 -17.83 7.93
C LEU A 10 -2.92 -17.33 6.48
N PHE A 11 -3.87 -17.79 5.68
CA PHE A 11 -4.00 -17.35 4.30
C PHE A 11 -4.35 -15.86 4.21
N SER A 12 -5.22 -15.36 5.08
CA SER A 12 -5.58 -13.93 5.13
C SER A 12 -4.37 -13.06 5.49
N ILE A 13 -3.60 -13.48 6.49
CA ILE A 13 -2.32 -12.85 6.87
C ILE A 13 -1.38 -12.79 5.67
N PHE A 14 -1.20 -13.90 4.96
CA PHE A 14 -0.34 -13.97 3.78
C PHE A 14 -0.82 -13.02 2.67
N VAL A 15 -2.11 -13.06 2.32
CA VAL A 15 -2.71 -12.20 1.30
C VAL A 15 -2.60 -10.72 1.67
N TYR A 16 -2.81 -10.37 2.94
CA TYR A 16 -2.70 -8.98 3.38
C TYR A 16 -1.25 -8.50 3.34
N PHE A 17 -0.30 -9.34 3.74
CA PHE A 17 1.11 -9.01 3.67
C PHE A 17 1.56 -8.78 2.22
N THR A 18 1.17 -9.65 1.28
CA THR A 18 1.51 -9.48 -0.14
C THR A 18 0.83 -8.24 -0.72
N ALA A 19 -0.45 -8.01 -0.42
CA ALA A 19 -1.19 -6.84 -0.87
C ALA A 19 -0.56 -5.52 -0.41
N ILE A 20 -0.13 -5.43 0.85
CA ILE A 20 0.53 -4.24 1.40
C ILE A 20 1.90 -4.04 0.74
N THR A 21 2.71 -5.10 0.69
CA THR A 21 4.08 -5.02 0.16
C THR A 21 4.06 -4.62 -1.32
N TYR A 22 3.14 -5.17 -2.10
CA TYR A 22 3.01 -4.87 -3.52
C TYR A 22 2.41 -3.49 -3.76
N GLY A 23 1.35 -3.12 -3.03
CA GLY A 23 0.70 -1.82 -3.16
C GLY A 23 1.64 -0.66 -2.87
N ILE A 24 2.43 -0.74 -1.79
CA ILE A 24 3.41 0.32 -1.45
C ILE A 24 4.67 0.22 -2.33
N GLY A 25 5.05 -0.99 -2.73
CA GLY A 25 6.25 -1.25 -3.53
C GLY A 25 6.14 -0.94 -5.03
N ILE A 26 4.94 -0.66 -5.54
CA ILE A 26 4.68 -0.54 -6.99
C ILE A 26 5.49 0.56 -7.69
N LEU A 27 5.92 1.59 -6.96
CA LEU A 27 6.70 2.70 -7.50
C LEU A 27 8.22 2.49 -7.38
N VAL A 28 8.67 1.38 -6.80
CA VAL A 28 10.09 1.06 -6.59
C VAL A 28 10.61 0.26 -7.79
N VAL A 29 10.81 0.94 -8.92
CA VAL A 29 11.19 0.30 -10.21
C VAL A 29 12.69 -0.03 -10.29
N SER A 30 13.54 0.65 -9.50
CA SER A 30 14.98 0.37 -9.41
C SER A 30 15.39 0.25 -7.94
N PRO A 31 15.74 -0.95 -7.45
CA PRO A 31 15.93 -1.17 -6.03
C PRO A 31 17.28 -0.59 -5.60
N THR A 32 17.31 0.68 -5.19
CA THR A 32 18.05 0.98 -3.97
C THR A 32 17.38 0.14 -2.89
N ARG A 33 17.97 -1.02 -2.57
CA ARG A 33 17.49 -2.10 -1.69
C ARG A 33 16.77 -1.60 -0.42
N SER A 34 17.13 -0.41 0.04
CA SER A 34 16.56 0.28 1.20
C SER A 34 15.08 0.69 1.05
N LEU A 35 14.60 1.07 -0.13
CA LEU A 35 13.21 1.56 -0.30
C LEU A 35 12.17 0.45 -0.16
N LEU A 36 12.54 -0.81 -0.42
CA LEU A 36 11.68 -1.98 -0.19
C LEU A 36 11.52 -2.32 1.29
N ILE A 37 12.44 -1.87 2.15
CA ILE A 37 12.38 -2.12 3.59
C ILE A 37 11.14 -1.46 4.19
N VAL A 38 10.76 -0.28 3.71
CA VAL A 38 9.61 0.48 4.24
C VAL A 38 8.27 -0.28 4.03
N PRO A 39 7.89 -0.71 2.81
CA PRO A 39 6.71 -1.56 2.59
C PRO A 39 6.70 -2.80 3.49
N ILE A 40 7.82 -3.51 3.56
CA ILE A 40 7.93 -4.78 4.27
C ILE A 40 7.76 -4.56 5.78
N MET A 41 8.51 -3.61 6.36
CA MET A 41 8.43 -3.31 7.79
C MET A 41 7.06 -2.76 8.19
N THR A 42 6.46 -1.92 7.35
CA THR A 42 5.10 -1.40 7.56
C THR A 42 4.08 -2.53 7.52
N GLY A 43 4.18 -3.41 6.52
CA GLY A 43 3.35 -4.61 6.41
C GLY A 43 3.46 -5.49 7.65
N ILE A 44 4.67 -5.89 8.04
CA ILE A 44 4.91 -6.71 9.24
C ILE A 44 4.33 -6.03 10.49
N GLY A 45 4.58 -4.73 10.69
CA GLY A 45 4.14 -4.00 11.87
C GLY A 45 2.61 -3.94 11.99
N LEU A 46 1.93 -3.54 10.91
CA LEU A 46 0.46 -3.45 10.87
C LEU A 46 -0.19 -4.83 11.01
N LEU A 47 0.34 -5.84 10.33
CA LEU A 47 -0.17 -7.21 10.41
C LEU A 47 -0.03 -7.78 11.82
N SER A 48 1.15 -7.59 12.44
CA SER A 48 1.43 -8.05 13.80
C SER A 48 0.50 -7.36 14.80
N HIS A 49 0.27 -6.06 14.63
CA HIS A 49 -0.67 -5.31 15.46
C HIS A 49 -2.09 -5.85 15.28
N ALA A 50 -2.60 -5.90 14.05
CA ALA A 50 -3.94 -6.36 13.73
C ALA A 50 -4.24 -7.77 14.23
N VAL A 51 -3.28 -8.70 14.10
CA VAL A 51 -3.42 -10.07 14.63
C VAL A 51 -3.47 -10.06 16.16
N LYS A 52 -2.60 -9.28 16.82
CA LYS A 52 -2.54 -9.21 18.29
C LYS A 52 -3.78 -8.55 18.89
N THR A 53 -4.39 -7.61 18.18
CA THR A 53 -5.55 -6.82 18.65
C THR A 53 -6.86 -7.25 18.02
N THR A 54 -6.91 -8.37 17.30
CA THR A 54 -8.11 -8.88 16.61
C THR A 54 -8.75 -7.86 15.64
N HIS A 55 -7.94 -7.00 15.01
CA HIS A 55 -8.38 -5.95 14.07
C HIS A 55 -8.01 -6.25 12.61
N LEU A 56 -8.21 -7.50 12.17
CA LEU A 56 -7.90 -7.90 10.80
C LEU A 56 -8.87 -7.33 9.77
N ASP A 57 -10.13 -7.15 10.13
CA ASP A 57 -11.15 -6.63 9.21
C ASP A 57 -10.89 -5.16 8.88
N GLU A 58 -10.50 -4.38 9.89
CA GLU A 58 -10.09 -2.98 9.73
C GLU A 58 -8.82 -2.85 8.90
N LEU A 59 -7.89 -3.81 9.02
CA LEU A 59 -6.72 -3.87 8.15
C LEU A 59 -7.11 -4.19 6.71
N GLY A 60 -8.05 -5.12 6.49
CA GLY A 60 -8.60 -5.40 5.17
C GLY A 60 -9.23 -4.17 4.53
N TYR A 61 -9.98 -3.38 5.30
CA TYR A 61 -10.54 -2.11 4.84
C TYR A 61 -9.47 -1.08 4.48
N ALA A 62 -8.40 -0.98 5.28
CA ALA A 62 -7.27 -0.11 4.98
C ALA A 62 -6.53 -0.54 3.70
N ILE A 63 -6.38 -1.85 3.46
CA ILE A 63 -5.81 -2.40 2.22
C ILE A 63 -6.68 -2.05 1.01
N MET A 64 -8.01 -2.10 1.13
CA MET A 64 -8.92 -1.67 0.06
C MET A 64 -8.66 -0.21 -0.34
N TRP A 65 -8.53 0.69 0.64
CA TRP A 65 -8.22 2.10 0.39
C TRP A 65 -6.82 2.33 -0.16
N LEU A 66 -5.84 1.55 0.29
CA LEU A 66 -4.50 1.56 -0.29
C LEU A 66 -4.57 1.29 -1.80
N TRP A 67 -5.27 0.24 -2.22
CA TRP A 67 -5.40 -0.09 -3.64
C TRP A 67 -6.22 0.94 -4.42
N PHE A 68 -7.22 1.55 -3.80
CA PHE A 68 -7.92 2.70 -4.40
C PHE A 68 -6.97 3.87 -4.65
N ALA A 69 -6.08 4.18 -3.70
CA ALA A 69 -5.06 5.21 -3.85
C ALA A 69 -4.03 4.84 -4.94
N VAL A 70 -3.62 3.56 -5.02
CA VAL A 70 -2.76 3.06 -6.11
C VAL A 70 -3.44 3.29 -7.47
N LEU A 71 -4.71 2.92 -7.62
CA LEU A 71 -5.46 3.11 -8.86
C LEU A 71 -5.57 4.61 -9.22
N ALA A 72 -5.85 5.45 -8.24
CA ALA A 72 -5.90 6.90 -8.44
C ALA A 72 -4.54 7.47 -8.87
N LEU A 73 -3.45 6.98 -8.28
CA LEU A 73 -2.10 7.43 -8.60
C LEU A 73 -1.66 6.98 -10.00
N VAL A 74 -1.92 5.72 -10.36
CA VAL A 74 -1.59 5.17 -11.69
C VAL A 74 -2.44 5.85 -12.76
N GLY A 75 -3.77 5.91 -12.56
CA GLY A 75 -4.68 6.56 -13.50
C GLY A 75 -4.39 8.06 -13.63
N GLY A 76 -4.14 8.75 -12.52
CA GLY A 76 -3.76 10.15 -12.51
C GLY A 76 -2.43 10.40 -13.19
N GLY A 77 -1.42 9.57 -12.93
CA GLY A 77 -0.11 9.64 -13.58
C GLY A 77 -0.21 9.50 -15.10
N LEU A 78 -0.96 8.49 -15.58
CA LEU A 78 -1.20 8.29 -17.02
C LEU A 78 -1.89 9.49 -17.67
N MET A 79 -2.90 10.06 -17.01
CA MET A 79 -3.59 11.25 -17.51
C MET A 79 -2.67 12.48 -17.57
N ILE A 80 -1.80 12.67 -16.58
CA ILE A 80 -0.84 13.79 -16.59
C ILE A 80 0.19 13.56 -17.72
N ASP A 81 0.72 12.35 -17.85
CA ASP A 81 1.69 12.01 -18.90
C ASP A 81 1.10 12.26 -20.29
N GLU A 82 -0.11 11.75 -20.57
CA GLU A 82 -0.78 11.86 -21.88
C GLU A 82 -1.22 13.29 -22.22
N PHE A 83 -1.83 14.01 -21.28
CA PHE A 83 -2.45 15.31 -21.58
C PHE A 83 -1.53 16.50 -21.30
N VAL A 84 -0.59 16.40 -20.35
CA VAL A 84 0.20 17.55 -19.89
C VAL A 84 1.66 17.47 -20.35
N LEU A 85 2.29 16.29 -20.23
CA LEU A 85 3.75 16.16 -20.43
C LEU A 85 4.13 15.84 -21.88
N VAL A 86 3.30 15.09 -22.63
CA VAL A 86 3.48 14.90 -24.08
C VAL A 86 3.55 16.24 -24.82
N HIS A 87 2.77 17.23 -24.40
CA HIS A 87 2.78 18.57 -25.01
C HIS A 87 4.00 19.42 -24.62
N ARG A 88 4.82 18.99 -23.65
CA ARG A 88 5.92 19.79 -23.08
C ARG A 88 7.31 19.14 -23.19
N GLU A 89 7.44 17.98 -23.84
CA GLU A 89 8.71 17.22 -23.95
C GLU A 89 9.38 16.92 -22.59
N ILE A 90 8.60 16.84 -21.51
CA ILE A 90 9.10 16.54 -20.17
C ILE A 90 9.03 15.02 -19.96
N PRO A 91 10.07 14.39 -19.37
CA PRO A 91 10.06 12.96 -19.10
C PRO A 91 8.88 12.55 -18.19
N PRO A 92 8.39 11.30 -18.32
CA PRO A 92 7.21 10.82 -17.58
C PRO A 92 7.35 11.00 -16.07
N VAL A 93 6.24 11.33 -15.38
CA VAL A 93 6.26 11.51 -13.91
C VAL A 93 6.75 10.25 -13.21
N ALA A 94 6.43 9.08 -13.76
CA ALA A 94 6.84 7.79 -13.23
C ALA A 94 8.36 7.56 -13.28
N GLU A 95 9.14 8.34 -14.02
CA GLU A 95 10.61 8.24 -14.07
C GLU A 95 11.30 9.14 -13.02
N SER A 96 10.57 10.11 -12.47
CA SER A 96 11.08 10.99 -11.42
C SER A 96 11.31 10.24 -10.11
N SER A 97 12.55 10.24 -9.63
CA SER A 97 12.94 9.66 -8.33
C SER A 97 12.17 10.31 -7.18
N MET A 98 11.95 11.62 -7.23
CA MET A 98 11.20 12.37 -6.22
C MET A 98 9.72 11.99 -6.23
N ALA A 99 9.10 11.85 -7.40
CA ALA A 99 7.69 11.45 -7.52
C ALA A 99 7.48 10.03 -6.97
N ARG A 100 8.41 9.11 -7.25
CA ARG A 100 8.39 7.74 -6.70
C ARG A 100 8.46 7.74 -5.18
N VAL A 101 9.40 8.46 -4.58
CA VAL A 101 9.56 8.53 -3.12
C VAL A 101 8.30 9.12 -2.46
N LEU A 102 7.79 10.25 -2.98
CA LEU A 102 6.59 10.88 -2.44
C LEU A 102 5.35 10.00 -2.61
N GLY A 103 5.20 9.34 -3.76
CA GLY A 103 4.12 8.39 -3.99
C GLY A 103 4.17 7.22 -3.01
N THR A 104 5.34 6.61 -2.80
CA THR A 104 5.52 5.51 -1.84
C THR A 104 5.18 5.94 -0.42
N LEU A 105 5.72 7.08 0.03
CA LEU A 105 5.41 7.62 1.37
C LEU A 105 3.93 7.97 1.51
N GLY A 106 3.32 8.56 0.47
CA GLY A 106 1.90 8.86 0.43
C GLY A 106 1.04 7.61 0.61
N LEU A 107 1.39 6.51 -0.08
CA LEU A 107 0.69 5.23 0.06
C LEU A 107 0.85 4.62 1.47
N VAL A 108 2.03 4.74 2.08
CA VAL A 108 2.24 4.35 3.49
C VAL A 108 1.33 5.17 4.43
N VAL A 109 1.30 6.49 4.26
CA VAL A 109 0.49 7.39 5.08
C VAL A 109 -1.00 7.08 4.92
N VAL A 110 -1.48 6.85 3.69
CA VAL A 110 -2.87 6.44 3.43
C VAL A 110 -3.20 5.16 4.19
N LEU A 111 -2.37 4.12 4.04
CA LEU A 111 -2.60 2.84 4.71
C LEU A 111 -2.68 2.99 6.23
N ILE A 112 -1.70 3.66 6.84
CA ILE A 112 -1.64 3.84 8.30
C ILE A 112 -2.83 4.68 8.79
N THR A 113 -3.14 5.78 8.10
CA THR A 113 -4.21 6.70 8.51
C THR A 113 -5.56 6.02 8.46
N VAL A 114 -5.86 5.32 7.36
CA VAL A 114 -7.12 4.58 7.23
C VAL A 114 -7.22 3.48 8.28
N TYR A 115 -6.14 2.73 8.50
CA TYR A 115 -6.12 1.67 9.51
C TYR A 115 -6.38 2.21 10.92
N VAL A 116 -5.63 3.23 11.35
CA VAL A 116 -5.78 3.84 12.68
C VAL A 116 -7.18 4.41 12.85
N HIS A 117 -7.70 5.10 11.84
CA HIS A 117 -9.05 5.65 11.86
C HIS A 117 -10.12 4.56 11.98
N SER A 118 -9.99 3.48 11.22
CA SER A 118 -10.92 2.34 11.29
C SER A 118 -10.89 1.67 12.66
N VAL A 119 -9.69 1.43 13.23
CA VAL A 119 -9.54 0.89 14.59
C VAL A 119 -10.15 1.83 15.63
N GLN A 120 -10.01 3.14 15.48
CA GLN A 120 -10.62 4.11 16.40
C GLN A 120 -12.15 4.11 16.32
N ARG A 121 -12.74 3.90 15.15
CA ARG A 121 -14.20 3.81 14.99
C ARG A 121 -14.80 2.49 15.45
N ALA A 122 -14.00 1.44 15.48
CA ALA A 122 -14.43 0.11 15.92
C ALA A 122 -14.42 -0.06 17.45
N LYS A 123 -13.81 0.89 18.18
CA LYS A 123 -13.85 1.00 19.64
C LYS A 123 -15.12 1.70 20.10
#